data_AF-A0A645A6L2-F1
#
_entry.id   AF-A0A645A6L2-F1
#
_cell.length_a   1.000
_cell.length_b   1.000
_cell.length_c   1.000
_cell.angle_alpha   90.00
_cell.angle_beta   90.00
_cell.angle_gamma   90.00
#
_symmetry.space_group_name_H-M   'P 1'
#
loop_
_entity.id
_entity.type
_entity.pdbx_description
1 polymer ?
#
loop_
_entity_poly.entity_id
_entity_poly.type
_entity_poly.pdbx_seq_one_letter_code
_entity_poly.pdbx_strand_id
1 'polypeptide(L)'
;MLDTSQYKNNIKNKAPQLDGRISDETFQWIKNCNDLAKKKGAKIITVMHHNIIHHSDVIREGFTVNDNEAAIDKFQGLGIDTFLSGHIHIQDISSYEKNGSTIYDIVTESLGIYPQQYGVANYSSKDGFNYSTSKVDVEAWAKESNLTDENLMNFKEYSKDFFVSRAYGKFFNNLLENTNYSEDEMTLMAKTISELNLKYFSGEQEEKEQDMMKSEGFKLLTSSDSGFIKRYVKSIIHDDNLKDNNLHIPSEGGK
;
A
#
# COMPACT_ATOMS: atom_id res chain seq x y z
N MET A 1 -16.50 -0.55 -9.09
CA MET A 1 -15.34 0.10 -9.75
C MET A 1 -15.55 1.60 -9.75
N LEU A 2 -14.63 2.36 -9.17
CA LEU A 2 -14.66 3.82 -9.10
C LEU A 2 -13.44 4.38 -9.81
N ASP A 3 -13.66 5.33 -10.71
CA ASP A 3 -12.61 6.18 -11.26
C ASP A 3 -12.43 7.38 -10.33
N THR A 4 -11.36 7.35 -9.53
CA THR A 4 -11.04 8.42 -8.57
C THR A 4 -10.02 9.41 -9.11
N SER A 5 -9.48 9.16 -10.31
CA SER A 5 -8.40 9.97 -10.89
C SER A 5 -8.90 11.29 -11.46
N GLN A 6 -8.08 12.33 -11.33
CA GLN A 6 -8.37 13.64 -11.88
C GLN A 6 -7.51 13.90 -13.11
N TYR A 7 -8.14 13.93 -14.28
CA TYR A 7 -7.42 14.15 -15.55
C TYR A 7 -7.86 15.39 -16.33
N LYS A 8 -8.97 16.03 -15.93
CA LYS A 8 -9.57 17.16 -16.67
C LYS A 8 -8.61 18.34 -16.84
N ASN A 9 -7.73 18.59 -15.86
CA ASN A 9 -6.80 19.70 -15.89
C ASN A 9 -5.38 19.31 -16.32
N ASN A 10 -5.10 18.05 -16.66
CA ASN A 10 -3.73 17.59 -16.95
C ASN A 10 -3.06 18.38 -18.07
N ILE A 11 -3.79 18.63 -19.16
CA ILE A 11 -3.27 19.42 -20.30
C ILE A 11 -2.97 20.86 -19.89
N LYS A 12 -3.87 21.48 -19.12
CA LYS A 12 -3.69 22.85 -18.62
C LYS A 12 -2.50 22.94 -17.66
N ASN A 13 -2.37 21.96 -16.77
CA ASN A 13 -1.32 21.88 -15.76
C ASN A 13 0.02 21.38 -16.32
N LYS A 14 0.03 20.84 -17.56
CA LYS A 14 1.18 20.20 -18.21
C LYS A 14 1.80 19.05 -17.38
N ALA A 15 1.00 18.47 -16.49
CA ALA A 15 1.39 17.37 -15.62
C ALA A 15 0.12 16.59 -15.22
N PRO A 16 0.22 15.26 -15.01
CA PRO A 16 -0.88 14.51 -14.42
C PRO A 16 -1.12 14.98 -12.99
N GLN A 17 -2.39 15.12 -12.60
CA GLN A 17 -2.71 15.33 -11.19
C GLN A 17 -2.45 14.05 -10.41
N LEU A 18 -1.81 14.19 -9.25
CA LEU A 18 -1.53 13.08 -8.33
C LEU A 18 -2.76 12.70 -7.52
N ASP A 19 -3.61 13.68 -7.20
CA ASP A 19 -4.67 13.57 -6.21
C ASP A 19 -5.98 13.01 -6.77
N GLY A 20 -6.74 12.35 -5.90
CA GLY A 20 -7.98 11.67 -6.24
C GLY A 20 -9.20 12.22 -5.51
N ARG A 21 -10.37 12.06 -6.13
CA ARG A 21 -11.64 12.47 -5.51
C ARG A 21 -12.83 11.65 -5.99
N ILE A 22 -13.89 11.67 -5.20
CA ILE A 22 -15.20 11.12 -5.57
C ILE A 22 -16.19 12.29 -5.59
N SER A 23 -16.77 12.58 -6.75
CA SER A 23 -17.74 13.68 -6.87
C SER A 23 -19.09 13.33 -6.23
N ASP A 24 -19.89 14.35 -5.90
CA ASP A 24 -21.25 14.13 -5.37
C ASP A 24 -22.14 13.41 -6.39
N GLU A 25 -21.99 13.70 -7.69
CA GLU A 25 -22.70 12.97 -8.74
C GLU A 25 -22.30 11.49 -8.77
N THR A 26 -21.01 11.19 -8.57
CA THR A 26 -20.51 9.81 -8.42
C THR A 26 -21.11 9.15 -7.18
N PHE A 27 -21.22 9.85 -6.04
CA PHE A 27 -21.87 9.30 -4.84
C PHE A 27 -23.35 8.99 -5.05
N GLN A 28 -24.08 9.85 -5.79
CA GLN A 28 -25.46 9.56 -6.13
C GLN A 28 -25.58 8.31 -7.00
N TRP A 29 -24.64 8.09 -7.93
CA TRP A 29 -24.55 6.85 -8.70
C TRP A 29 -24.21 5.64 -7.81
N ILE A 30 -23.26 5.77 -6.87
CA ILE A 30 -22.90 4.70 -5.90
C ILE A 30 -24.15 4.29 -5.09
N LYS A 31 -24.95 5.26 -4.65
CA LYS A 31 -26.22 4.98 -3.94
C LYS A 31 -27.16 4.13 -4.78
N ASN A 32 -27.34 4.48 -6.06
CA ASN A 32 -28.18 3.69 -6.97
C ASN A 32 -27.64 2.26 -7.18
N CYS A 33 -26.32 2.09 -7.24
CA CYS A 33 -25.68 0.78 -7.30
C CYS A 33 -25.92 -0.03 -6.01
N ASN A 34 -25.86 0.61 -4.85
CA ASN A 34 -26.15 -0.03 -3.56
C ASN A 34 -27.61 -0.48 -3.46
N ASP A 35 -28.56 0.35 -3.88
CA ASP A 35 -29.98 0.00 -3.88
C ASP A 35 -30.25 -1.23 -4.80
N LEU A 36 -29.58 -1.28 -5.95
CA LEU A 36 -29.64 -2.43 -6.84
C LEU A 36 -29.01 -3.69 -6.21
N ALA A 37 -27.85 -3.57 -5.57
CA ALA A 37 -27.17 -4.69 -4.91
C ALA A 37 -28.04 -5.26 -3.78
N LYS A 38 -28.63 -4.40 -2.93
CA LYS A 38 -29.58 -4.78 -1.88
C LYS A 38 -30.79 -5.52 -2.45
N LYS A 39 -31.40 -5.00 -3.53
CA LYS A 39 -32.52 -5.68 -4.21
C LYS A 39 -32.16 -7.06 -4.74
N LYS A 40 -30.88 -7.30 -5.04
CA LYS A 40 -30.35 -8.57 -5.55
C LYS A 40 -29.73 -9.46 -4.47
N GLY A 41 -29.70 -9.03 -3.21
CA GLY A 41 -29.03 -9.76 -2.14
C GLY A 41 -27.52 -9.88 -2.35
N ALA A 42 -26.89 -8.89 -2.98
CA ALA A 42 -25.46 -8.88 -3.29
C ALA A 42 -24.70 -7.93 -2.35
N LYS A 43 -23.45 -8.31 -1.99
CA LYS A 43 -22.50 -7.43 -1.30
C LYS A 43 -21.66 -6.66 -2.33
N ILE A 44 -21.37 -5.39 -2.06
CA ILE A 44 -20.49 -4.58 -2.90
C ILE A 44 -19.06 -4.70 -2.37
N ILE A 45 -18.12 -4.95 -3.29
CA ILE A 45 -16.69 -4.71 -3.07
C ILE A 45 -16.31 -3.50 -3.91
N THR A 46 -15.75 -2.49 -3.27
CA THR A 46 -15.31 -1.28 -3.95
C THR A 46 -13.91 -1.49 -4.49
N VAL A 47 -13.66 -1.04 -5.71
CA VAL A 47 -12.32 -1.01 -6.30
C VAL A 47 -12.07 0.40 -6.78
N MET A 48 -10.95 1.00 -6.37
CA MET A 48 -10.55 2.37 -6.71
C MET A 48 -9.03 2.47 -6.79
N HIS A 49 -8.51 3.54 -7.41
CA HIS A 49 -7.05 3.71 -7.53
C HIS A 49 -6.44 4.28 -6.24
N HIS A 50 -6.90 5.47 -5.85
CA HIS A 50 -6.52 6.14 -4.61
C HIS A 50 -7.07 5.40 -3.39
N ASN A 51 -6.41 5.57 -2.24
CA ASN A 51 -6.82 4.98 -0.98
C ASN A 51 -8.07 5.71 -0.42
N ILE A 52 -8.91 5.00 0.32
CA ILE A 52 -9.98 5.58 1.12
C ILE A 52 -9.51 5.89 2.55
N ILE A 53 -8.54 5.15 3.08
CA ILE A 53 -7.92 5.38 4.38
C ILE A 53 -6.49 5.91 4.21
N HIS A 54 -5.94 6.54 5.23
CA HIS A 54 -4.51 6.88 5.27
C HIS A 54 -3.72 5.66 5.73
N HIS A 55 -2.80 5.17 4.88
CA HIS A 55 -1.93 4.02 5.17
C HIS A 55 -0.53 4.44 5.66
N SER A 56 -0.29 5.75 5.75
CA SER A 56 0.98 6.30 6.18
C SER A 56 0.79 7.74 6.64
N ASP A 57 1.45 8.09 7.75
CA ASP A 57 1.56 9.47 8.21
C ASP A 57 2.41 10.35 7.28
N VAL A 58 3.20 9.73 6.40
CA VAL A 58 4.09 10.42 5.45
C VAL A 58 3.52 10.39 4.03
N ILE A 59 2.97 9.25 3.59
CA ILE A 59 2.43 9.05 2.24
C ILE A 59 0.89 9.21 2.30
N ARG A 60 0.45 10.47 2.34
CA ARG A 60 -0.96 10.81 2.60
C ARG A 60 -1.57 11.73 1.55
N GLU A 61 -0.98 12.92 1.41
CA GLU A 61 -1.48 13.97 0.52
C GLU A 61 -1.35 13.56 -0.94
N GLY A 62 -2.46 13.58 -1.68
CA GLY A 62 -2.53 13.10 -3.05
C GLY A 62 -2.60 11.58 -3.20
N PHE A 63 -2.46 10.81 -2.12
CA PHE A 63 -2.55 9.35 -2.15
C PHE A 63 -3.91 8.84 -1.69
N THR A 64 -4.35 9.32 -0.54
CA THR A 64 -5.74 9.14 -0.10
C THR A 64 -6.63 10.16 -0.81
N VAL A 65 -7.88 9.79 -1.13
CA VAL A 65 -8.85 10.72 -1.72
C VAL A 65 -9.04 11.98 -0.86
N ASN A 66 -9.16 13.15 -1.50
CA ASN A 66 -9.06 14.47 -0.84
C ASN A 66 -10.04 14.69 0.31
N ASP A 67 -11.27 14.17 0.21
CA ASP A 67 -12.33 14.32 1.21
C ASP A 67 -12.65 12.97 1.88
N ASN A 68 -11.61 12.22 2.26
CA ASN A 68 -11.75 10.84 2.72
C ASN A 68 -12.70 10.66 3.91
N GLU A 69 -12.67 11.54 4.91
CA GLU A 69 -13.58 11.43 6.07
C GLU A 69 -15.06 11.51 5.64
N ALA A 70 -15.40 12.47 4.77
CA ALA A 70 -16.74 12.60 4.24
C ALA A 70 -17.12 11.41 3.32
N ALA A 71 -16.15 10.88 2.58
CA ALA A 71 -16.36 9.70 1.76
C ALA A 71 -16.63 8.44 2.61
N ILE A 72 -15.83 8.22 3.66
CA ILE A 72 -16.00 7.16 4.66
C ILE A 72 -17.40 7.21 5.26
N ASP A 73 -17.83 8.38 5.74
CA ASP A 73 -19.17 8.55 6.33
C ASP A 73 -20.29 8.20 5.32
N LYS A 74 -20.14 8.60 4.06
CA LYS A 74 -21.09 8.25 2.99
C LYS A 74 -21.10 6.73 2.73
N PHE A 75 -19.95 6.07 2.69
CA PHE A 75 -19.86 4.61 2.45
C PHE A 75 -20.40 3.79 3.63
N GLN A 76 -20.06 4.17 4.87
CA GLN A 76 -20.61 3.55 6.09
C GLN A 76 -22.14 3.70 6.13
N GLY A 77 -22.68 4.88 5.79
CA GLY A 77 -24.12 5.10 5.70
C GLY A 77 -24.83 4.24 4.63
N LEU A 78 -24.08 3.74 3.66
CA LEU A 78 -24.59 2.81 2.63
C LEU A 78 -24.42 1.34 3.03
N GLY A 79 -23.59 1.02 4.04
CA GLY A 79 -23.19 -0.33 4.41
C GLY A 79 -22.14 -0.93 3.47
N ILE A 80 -21.30 -0.09 2.85
CA ILE A 80 -20.20 -0.52 1.99
C ILE A 80 -18.92 -0.44 2.81
N ASP A 81 -18.27 -1.58 3.04
CA ASP A 81 -17.22 -1.74 4.05
C ASP A 81 -15.86 -2.21 3.48
N THR A 82 -15.81 -2.72 2.26
CA THR A 82 -14.61 -3.40 1.72
C THR A 82 -14.09 -2.68 0.48
N PHE A 83 -12.83 -2.26 0.52
CA PHE A 83 -12.16 -1.52 -0.55
C PHE A 83 -10.88 -2.25 -0.99
N LEU A 84 -10.70 -2.35 -2.29
CA LEU A 84 -9.46 -2.75 -2.93
C LEU A 84 -8.88 -1.51 -3.61
N SER A 85 -7.73 -1.05 -3.13
CA SER A 85 -7.07 0.16 -3.63
C SER A 85 -5.60 -0.09 -3.99
N GLY A 86 -4.90 0.96 -4.42
CA GLY A 86 -3.50 0.89 -4.86
C GLY A 86 -2.79 2.21 -4.61
N HIS A 87 -2.16 2.76 -5.66
CA HIS A 87 -1.56 4.11 -5.73
C HIS A 87 -0.31 4.35 -4.86
N ILE A 88 -0.33 4.00 -3.56
CA ILE A 88 0.85 4.09 -2.68
C ILE A 88 1.92 3.04 -2.99
N HIS A 89 1.56 2.00 -3.74
CA HIS A 89 2.42 0.89 -4.18
C HIS A 89 3.02 0.03 -3.06
N ILE A 90 2.51 0.17 -1.84
CA ILE A 90 2.91 -0.60 -0.66
C ILE A 90 1.78 -1.60 -0.38
N GLN A 91 2.13 -2.85 -0.06
CA GLN A 91 1.15 -3.82 0.40
C GLN A 91 0.78 -3.48 1.84
N ASP A 92 -0.45 -3.01 2.05
CA ASP A 92 -0.93 -2.57 3.37
C ASP A 92 -2.42 -2.85 3.53
N ILE A 93 -2.84 -3.20 4.75
CA ILE A 93 -4.26 -3.34 5.09
C ILE A 93 -4.58 -2.49 6.31
N SER A 94 -5.35 -1.44 6.07
CA SER A 94 -5.82 -0.53 7.11
C SER A 94 -7.33 -0.68 7.34
N SER A 95 -7.78 -0.31 8.55
CA SER A 95 -9.21 -0.24 8.86
C SER A 95 -9.57 1.01 9.63
N TYR A 96 -10.83 1.43 9.49
CA TYR A 96 -11.39 2.58 10.18
C TYR A 96 -12.74 2.21 10.79
N GLU A 97 -12.84 2.29 12.11
CA GLU A 97 -14.07 2.01 12.85
C GLU A 97 -14.71 3.31 13.38
N LYS A 98 -16.00 3.48 13.11
CA LYS A 98 -16.82 4.58 13.64
C LYS A 98 -18.25 4.11 13.84
N ASN A 99 -18.83 4.41 15.00
CA ASN A 99 -20.21 4.07 15.35
C ASN A 99 -20.56 2.57 15.17
N GLY A 100 -19.60 1.66 15.42
CA GLY A 100 -19.79 0.22 15.27
C GLY A 100 -19.83 -0.27 13.81
N SER A 101 -19.43 0.57 12.85
CA SER A 101 -19.19 0.19 11.45
C SER A 101 -17.70 0.30 11.14
N THR A 102 -17.14 -0.73 10.52
CA THR A 102 -15.73 -0.77 10.11
C THR A 102 -15.63 -0.71 8.60
N ILE A 103 -14.74 0.14 8.08
CA ILE A 103 -14.26 0.09 6.70
C ILE A 103 -12.89 -0.57 6.70
N TYR A 104 -12.65 -1.44 5.71
CA TYR A 104 -11.38 -2.06 5.41
C TYR A 104 -10.88 -1.53 4.05
N ASP A 105 -9.67 -1.00 4.03
CA ASP A 105 -8.97 -0.60 2.80
C ASP A 105 -7.78 -1.53 2.61
N ILE A 106 -7.83 -2.33 1.55
CA ILE A 106 -6.80 -3.30 1.20
C ILE A 106 -6.04 -2.72 0.01
N VAL A 107 -4.81 -2.29 0.27
CA VAL A 107 -3.91 -1.83 -0.76
C VAL A 107 -3.08 -3.02 -1.23
N THR A 108 -3.23 -3.37 -2.50
CA THR A 108 -2.27 -4.29 -3.13
C THR A 108 -1.08 -3.49 -3.64
N GLU A 109 0.14 -3.95 -3.38
CA GLU A 109 1.33 -3.29 -3.90
C GLU A 109 1.34 -3.20 -5.44
N SER A 110 2.28 -2.41 -5.98
CA SER A 110 2.45 -2.34 -7.43
C SER A 110 3.05 -3.63 -7.97
N LEU A 111 2.35 -4.26 -8.94
CA LEU A 111 2.85 -5.45 -9.65
C LEU A 111 4.21 -5.23 -10.35
N GLY A 112 4.63 -3.98 -10.56
CA GLY A 112 5.92 -3.63 -11.15
C GLY A 112 7.06 -3.47 -10.13
N ILE A 113 6.79 -3.59 -8.84
CA ILE A 113 7.74 -3.37 -7.75
C ILE A 113 7.90 -4.67 -6.96
N TYR A 114 9.09 -4.92 -6.42
CA TYR A 114 9.34 -6.09 -5.57
C TYR A 114 8.39 -6.05 -4.36
N PRO A 115 7.80 -7.20 -3.95
CA PRO A 115 8.02 -8.58 -4.43
C PRO A 115 7.13 -9.08 -5.60
N GLN A 116 6.47 -8.19 -6.34
CA GLN A 116 5.52 -8.54 -7.41
C GLN A 116 4.37 -9.41 -6.90
N GLN A 117 3.76 -8.97 -5.81
CA GLN A 117 2.57 -9.55 -5.24
C GLN A 117 1.29 -9.12 -5.96
N TYR A 118 0.28 -9.97 -5.85
CA TYR A 118 -1.10 -9.68 -6.19
C TYR A 118 -2.04 -10.22 -5.10
N GLY A 119 -3.19 -9.57 -4.95
CA GLY A 119 -4.23 -10.00 -4.03
C GLY A 119 -5.06 -11.16 -4.57
N VAL A 120 -5.30 -12.15 -3.72
CA VAL A 120 -6.22 -13.27 -3.94
C VAL A 120 -7.40 -13.09 -3.00
N ALA A 121 -8.57 -12.79 -3.57
CA ALA A 121 -9.79 -12.58 -2.82
C ALA A 121 -10.74 -13.78 -3.01
N ASN A 122 -11.13 -14.41 -1.90
CA ASN A 122 -12.11 -15.49 -1.87
C ASN A 122 -13.33 -15.05 -1.05
N TYR A 123 -14.51 -15.17 -1.63
CA TYR A 123 -15.76 -14.90 -0.94
C TYR A 123 -16.63 -16.15 -0.85
N SER A 124 -17.18 -16.40 0.33
CA SER A 124 -18.26 -17.38 0.53
C SER A 124 -19.33 -16.78 1.45
N SER A 125 -20.58 -17.18 1.26
CA SER A 125 -21.68 -16.71 2.12
C SER A 125 -21.55 -17.18 3.58
N LYS A 126 -20.77 -18.24 3.82
CA LYS A 126 -20.53 -18.81 5.14
C LYS A 126 -19.35 -18.11 5.83
N ASP A 127 -18.22 -18.03 5.14
CA ASP A 127 -16.94 -17.61 5.70
C ASP A 127 -16.65 -16.13 5.44
N GLY A 128 -17.50 -15.42 4.69
CA GLY A 128 -17.28 -14.01 4.38
C GLY A 128 -16.18 -13.81 3.35
N PHE A 129 -15.42 -12.73 3.50
CA PHE A 129 -14.38 -12.30 2.57
C PHE A 129 -13.00 -12.59 3.14
N ASN A 130 -12.20 -13.33 2.39
CA ASN A 130 -10.82 -13.66 2.72
C ASN A 130 -9.91 -13.06 1.65
N TYR A 131 -8.90 -12.31 2.10
CA TYR A 131 -7.84 -11.79 1.26
C TYR A 131 -6.51 -12.39 1.73
N SER A 132 -5.70 -12.79 0.76
CA SER A 132 -4.28 -13.07 0.98
C SER A 132 -3.47 -12.59 -0.20
N THR A 133 -2.17 -12.39 -0.03
CA THR A 133 -1.27 -12.12 -1.16
C THR A 133 -0.69 -13.41 -1.74
N SER A 134 -0.33 -13.34 -3.02
CA SER A 134 0.48 -14.33 -3.72
C SER A 134 1.52 -13.60 -4.57
N LYS A 135 2.63 -14.26 -4.92
CA LYS A 135 3.72 -13.67 -5.71
C LYS A 135 3.64 -14.16 -7.15
N VAL A 136 3.93 -13.30 -8.12
CA VAL A 136 4.05 -13.71 -9.53
C VAL A 136 5.30 -14.57 -9.69
N ASP A 137 5.13 -15.79 -10.23
CA ASP A 137 6.24 -16.69 -10.51
C ASP A 137 6.83 -16.44 -11.90
N VAL A 138 7.59 -15.35 -12.02
CA VAL A 138 8.25 -14.96 -13.28
C VAL A 138 9.29 -16.01 -13.70
N GLU A 139 9.96 -16.65 -12.75
CA GLU A 139 10.98 -17.66 -13.04
C GLU A 139 10.36 -18.94 -13.65
N ALA A 140 9.23 -19.40 -13.12
CA ALA A 140 8.48 -20.51 -13.72
C ALA A 140 7.98 -20.15 -15.11
N TRP A 141 7.38 -18.96 -15.28
CA TRP A 141 6.95 -18.49 -16.59
C TRP A 141 8.10 -18.41 -17.61
N ALA A 142 9.28 -17.92 -17.18
CA ALA A 142 10.45 -17.82 -18.03
C ALA A 142 10.95 -19.20 -18.47
N LYS A 143 10.98 -20.18 -17.55
CA LYS A 143 11.31 -21.59 -17.83
C LYS A 143 10.34 -22.23 -18.82
N GLU A 144 9.04 -22.09 -18.58
CA GLU A 144 7.98 -22.63 -19.45
C GLU A 144 8.01 -21.99 -20.85
N SER A 145 8.39 -20.72 -20.92
CA SER A 145 8.54 -19.96 -22.16
C SER A 145 9.87 -20.21 -22.88
N ASN A 146 10.73 -21.11 -22.37
CA ASN A 146 12.08 -21.40 -22.89
C ASN A 146 12.96 -20.14 -23.03
N LEU A 147 12.82 -19.18 -22.11
CA LEU A 147 13.67 -18.00 -22.06
C LEU A 147 15.01 -18.33 -21.42
N THR A 148 16.06 -17.63 -21.86
CA THR A 148 17.43 -17.80 -21.35
C THR A 148 17.97 -16.52 -20.71
N ASP A 149 17.14 -15.48 -20.55
CA ASP A 149 17.54 -14.23 -19.91
C ASP A 149 17.81 -14.50 -18.42
N GLU A 150 19.04 -14.25 -17.97
CA GLU A 150 19.46 -14.56 -16.60
C GLU A 150 18.66 -13.77 -15.55
N ASN A 151 18.21 -12.56 -15.86
CA ASN A 151 17.39 -11.77 -14.94
C ASN A 151 15.98 -12.36 -14.83
N LEU A 152 15.40 -12.88 -15.92
CA LEU A 152 14.08 -13.53 -15.86
C LEU A 152 14.16 -14.91 -15.20
N MET A 153 15.28 -15.62 -15.37
CA MET A 153 15.49 -16.94 -14.77
C MET A 153 15.82 -16.89 -13.27
N ASN A 154 16.29 -15.74 -12.78
CA ASN A 154 16.59 -15.46 -11.36
C ASN A 154 15.82 -14.22 -10.88
N PHE A 155 14.59 -14.05 -11.39
CA PHE A 155 13.85 -12.80 -11.27
C PHE A 155 13.60 -12.38 -9.84
N LYS A 156 13.39 -13.32 -8.91
CA LYS A 156 13.14 -12.99 -7.52
C LYS A 156 14.33 -12.24 -6.89
N GLU A 157 15.55 -12.73 -7.11
CA GLU A 157 16.75 -12.09 -6.56
C GLU A 157 17.08 -10.81 -7.34
N TYR A 158 16.98 -10.86 -8.67
CA TYR A 158 17.18 -9.67 -9.51
C TYR A 158 16.26 -8.51 -9.11
N SER A 159 14.96 -8.76 -8.94
CA SER A 159 13.96 -7.76 -8.58
C SER A 159 14.22 -7.17 -7.19
N LYS A 160 14.58 -8.04 -6.23
CA LYS A 160 14.97 -7.64 -4.87
C LYS A 160 16.20 -6.74 -4.87
N ASP A 161 17.26 -7.16 -5.55
CA ASP A 161 18.51 -6.40 -5.64
C ASP A 161 18.31 -5.07 -6.36
N PHE A 162 17.50 -5.08 -7.43
CA PHE A 162 17.11 -3.86 -8.12
C PHE A 162 16.38 -2.90 -7.17
N PHE A 163 15.39 -3.37 -6.41
CA PHE A 163 14.68 -2.55 -5.42
C PHE A 163 15.65 -1.97 -4.39
N VAL A 164 16.46 -2.81 -3.74
CA VAL A 164 17.39 -2.40 -2.68
C VAL A 164 18.41 -1.39 -3.21
N SER A 165 18.97 -1.62 -4.40
CA SER A 165 19.92 -0.70 -5.03
C SER A 165 19.30 0.66 -5.35
N ARG A 166 18.07 0.67 -5.87
CA ARG A 166 17.33 1.92 -6.15
C ARG A 166 16.97 2.67 -4.87
N ALA A 167 16.53 1.97 -3.84
CA ALA A 167 16.26 2.54 -2.53
C ALA A 167 17.55 3.12 -1.92
N TYR A 168 18.65 2.36 -1.95
CA TYR A 168 19.95 2.77 -1.42
C TYR A 168 20.42 4.05 -2.08
N GLY A 169 20.46 4.09 -3.41
CA GLY A 169 20.89 5.28 -4.16
C GLY A 169 20.01 6.50 -3.85
N LYS A 170 18.68 6.32 -3.72
CA LYS A 170 17.76 7.41 -3.36
C LYS A 170 18.07 7.97 -1.97
N PHE A 171 18.19 7.10 -0.96
CA PHE A 171 18.39 7.53 0.42
C PHE A 171 19.81 8.06 0.66
N PHE A 172 20.82 7.43 0.08
CA PHE A 172 22.20 7.92 0.15
C PHE A 172 22.31 9.31 -0.47
N ASN A 173 21.73 9.53 -1.66
CA ASN A 173 21.72 10.85 -2.29
C ASN A 173 21.00 11.90 -1.45
N ASN A 174 19.92 11.54 -0.75
CA ASN A 174 19.25 12.46 0.18
C ASN A 174 20.11 12.79 1.40
N LEU A 175 20.92 11.83 1.88
CA LEU A 175 21.83 12.02 3.00
C LEU A 175 23.04 12.89 2.64
N LEU A 176 23.47 12.92 1.37
CA LEU A 176 24.56 13.79 0.91
C LEU A 176 24.28 15.29 1.12
N GLU A 177 23.02 15.68 1.23
CA GLU A 177 22.64 17.06 1.56
C GLU A 177 22.90 17.42 3.03
N ASN A 178 23.21 16.43 3.88
CA ASN A 178 23.46 16.59 5.31
C ASN A 178 24.94 16.35 5.64
N THR A 179 25.64 17.42 6.04
CA THR A 179 27.08 17.37 6.36
C THR A 179 27.40 16.82 7.75
N ASN A 180 26.40 16.43 8.55
CA ASN A 180 26.60 15.96 9.94
C ASN A 180 26.98 14.48 10.03
N TYR A 181 26.95 13.74 8.92
CA TYR A 181 27.28 12.31 8.88
C TYR A 181 28.55 12.07 8.06
N SER A 182 29.39 11.15 8.53
CA SER A 182 30.47 10.57 7.74
C SER A 182 29.92 9.70 6.61
N GLU A 183 30.75 9.42 5.61
CA GLU A 183 30.39 8.54 4.48
C GLU A 183 30.02 7.13 4.94
N ASP A 184 30.70 6.61 5.95
CA ASP A 184 30.41 5.30 6.54
C ASP A 184 29.04 5.30 7.25
N GLU A 185 28.72 6.35 8.00
CA GLU A 185 27.39 6.51 8.63
C GLU A 185 26.29 6.64 7.58
N MET A 186 26.50 7.46 6.54
CA MET A 186 25.53 7.59 5.45
C MET A 186 25.32 6.26 4.71
N THR A 187 26.39 5.52 4.47
CA THR A 187 26.33 4.18 3.86
C THR A 187 25.52 3.22 4.72
N LEU A 188 25.78 3.23 6.03
CA LEU A 188 25.07 2.38 6.99
C LEU A 188 23.59 2.75 7.08
N MET A 189 23.27 4.02 7.20
CA MET A 189 21.90 4.54 7.21
C MET A 189 21.16 4.16 5.92
N ALA A 190 21.76 4.39 4.75
CA ALA A 190 21.17 4.09 3.45
C ALA A 190 20.92 2.59 3.26
N LYS A 191 21.82 1.71 3.71
CA LYS A 191 21.58 0.26 3.71
C LYS A 191 20.41 -0.12 4.60
N THR A 192 20.40 0.35 5.86
CA THR A 192 19.34 0.01 6.81
C THR A 192 17.96 0.48 6.34
N ILE A 193 17.84 1.72 5.86
CA ILE A 193 16.54 2.22 5.37
C ILE A 193 16.09 1.50 4.09
N SER A 194 17.01 1.01 3.25
CA SER A 194 16.65 0.25 2.05
C SER A 194 16.08 -1.13 2.39
N GLU A 195 16.64 -1.80 3.40
CA GLU A 195 16.12 -3.07 3.91
C GLU A 195 14.76 -2.88 4.63
N LEU A 196 14.62 -1.81 5.42
CA LEU A 196 13.32 -1.40 5.98
C LEU A 196 12.29 -1.20 4.88
N ASN A 197 12.65 -0.44 3.85
CA ASN A 197 11.75 -0.10 2.76
C ASN A 197 11.34 -1.33 1.94
N LEU A 198 12.23 -2.31 1.79
CA LEU A 198 11.93 -3.58 1.13
C LEU A 198 10.82 -4.33 1.87
N LYS A 199 10.92 -4.43 3.20
CA LYS A 199 9.90 -5.09 4.03
C LYS A 199 8.58 -4.35 4.03
N TYR A 200 8.65 -3.02 4.16
CA TYR A 200 7.47 -2.15 4.14
C TYR A 200 6.67 -2.35 2.85
N PHE A 201 7.32 -2.27 1.68
CA PHE A 201 6.63 -2.44 0.39
C PHE A 201 5.96 -3.83 0.25
N SER A 202 6.54 -4.88 0.84
CA SER A 202 5.98 -6.23 0.85
C SER A 202 4.93 -6.53 1.93
N GLY A 203 4.67 -5.60 2.86
CA GLY A 203 3.82 -5.86 4.03
C GLY A 203 4.43 -6.89 5.01
N GLU A 204 5.76 -7.02 5.05
CA GLU A 204 6.51 -8.01 5.86
C GLU A 204 7.26 -7.32 7.04
N GLN A 205 6.84 -6.12 7.47
CA GLN A 205 7.48 -5.32 8.51
C GLN A 205 7.44 -6.00 9.91
N GLU A 206 6.33 -6.64 10.28
CA GLU A 206 6.16 -7.27 11.60
C GLU A 206 7.17 -8.39 11.89
N GLU A 207 7.62 -9.15 10.87
CA GLU A 207 8.26 -10.45 11.11
C GLU A 207 9.71 -10.36 11.61
N LYS A 208 10.44 -9.25 11.40
CA LYS A 208 11.92 -9.20 11.67
C LYS A 208 12.46 -7.82 12.06
N GLU A 209 11.68 -7.02 12.78
CA GLU A 209 12.12 -5.66 13.17
C GLU A 209 13.06 -5.62 14.37
N GLN A 210 12.96 -6.56 15.31
CA GLN A 210 13.66 -6.43 16.60
C GLN A 210 15.19 -6.38 16.49
N ASP A 211 15.80 -7.10 15.56
CA ASP A 211 17.26 -7.09 15.40
C ASP A 211 17.75 -5.90 14.58
N MET A 212 16.97 -5.50 13.56
CA MET A 212 17.24 -4.30 12.77
C MET A 212 17.12 -3.03 13.64
N MET A 213 16.15 -2.99 14.55
CA MET A 213 15.97 -1.89 15.52
C MET A 213 17.15 -1.74 16.49
N LYS A 214 17.93 -2.80 16.71
CA LYS A 214 19.15 -2.74 17.55
C LYS A 214 20.38 -2.26 16.78
N SER A 215 20.33 -2.30 15.45
CA SER A 215 21.45 -1.93 14.59
C SER A 215 21.86 -0.47 14.75
N GLU A 216 23.13 -0.18 14.51
CA GLU A 216 23.65 1.18 14.55
C GLU A 216 23.02 2.06 13.46
N GLY A 217 22.83 1.53 12.24
CA GLY A 217 22.14 2.26 11.17
C GLY A 217 20.72 2.69 11.56
N PHE A 218 19.98 1.83 12.26
CA PHE A 218 18.64 2.19 12.74
C PHE A 218 18.66 3.29 13.81
N LYS A 219 19.63 3.24 14.72
CA LYS A 219 19.83 4.31 15.73
C LYS A 219 20.16 5.63 15.07
N LEU A 220 21.03 5.64 14.06
CA LEU A 220 21.37 6.83 13.28
C LEU A 220 20.13 7.39 12.54
N LEU A 221 19.34 6.52 11.92
CA LEU A 221 18.10 6.92 11.23
C LEU A 221 17.06 7.53 12.17
N THR A 222 16.84 6.93 13.33
CA THR A 222 15.82 7.39 14.30
C THR A 222 16.26 8.63 15.10
N SER A 223 17.56 8.83 15.24
CA SER A 223 18.14 10.06 15.78
C SER A 223 18.42 11.13 14.72
N SER A 224 18.08 10.87 13.45
CA SER A 224 18.49 11.74 12.35
C SER A 224 17.92 13.17 12.44
N ASP A 225 18.74 14.14 12.04
CA ASP A 225 18.34 15.54 11.90
C ASP A 225 17.42 15.77 10.69
N SER A 226 17.39 14.81 9.74
CA SER A 226 16.47 14.86 8.60
C SER A 226 15.03 14.57 9.06
N GLY A 227 14.21 15.62 9.09
CA GLY A 227 12.80 15.51 9.47
C GLY A 227 11.98 14.58 8.56
N PHE A 228 12.38 14.40 7.30
CA PHE A 228 11.75 13.42 6.41
C PHE A 228 12.15 11.99 6.78
N ILE A 229 13.45 11.67 6.79
CA ILE A 229 13.96 10.30 7.05
C ILE A 229 13.45 9.80 8.40
N LYS A 230 13.55 10.63 9.43
CA LYS A 230 13.10 10.27 10.78
C LYS A 230 11.60 9.97 10.83
N ARG A 231 10.76 10.77 10.16
CA ARG A 231 9.32 10.53 10.11
C ARG A 231 8.97 9.30 9.28
N TYR A 232 9.66 9.10 8.15
CA TYR A 232 9.46 7.96 7.29
C TYR A 232 9.82 6.63 7.96
N VAL A 233 10.98 6.55 8.62
CA VAL A 233 11.36 5.36 9.38
C VAL A 233 10.37 5.10 10.52
N LYS A 234 9.89 6.16 11.18
CA LYS A 234 8.86 6.02 12.21
C LYS A 234 7.52 5.51 11.67
N SER A 235 7.11 5.92 10.46
CA SER A 235 5.86 5.44 9.87
C SER A 235 5.93 3.98 9.43
N ILE A 236 7.12 3.44 9.16
CA ILE A 236 7.29 2.01 8.86
C ILE A 236 7.12 1.14 10.12
N ILE A 237 7.73 1.57 11.23
CA ILE A 237 7.83 0.75 12.45
C ILE A 237 6.66 0.91 13.45
N HIS A 238 5.81 1.93 13.27
CA HIS A 238 4.61 2.16 14.09
C HIS A 238 3.35 1.92 13.28
N ASP A 239 3.40 0.92 12.42
CA ASP A 239 2.23 0.46 11.70
C ASP A 239 1.43 -0.48 12.60
N ASP A 240 0.52 0.10 13.38
CA ASP A 240 -0.35 -0.63 14.33
C ASP A 240 -1.62 -1.18 13.64
N ASN A 241 -1.57 -1.40 12.32
CA ASN A 241 -2.70 -1.81 11.50
C ASN A 241 -2.94 -3.33 11.54
N LEU A 242 -3.78 -3.81 10.62
CA LEU A 242 -4.03 -5.24 10.45
C LEU A 242 -2.82 -5.90 9.79
N LYS A 243 -2.78 -7.24 9.78
CA LYS A 243 -1.75 -7.95 9.00
C LYS A 243 -1.89 -7.62 7.51
N ASP A 244 -0.86 -7.02 6.92
CA ASP A 244 -0.94 -6.50 5.54
C ASP A 244 -1.10 -7.54 4.45
N ASN A 245 -0.71 -8.78 4.74
CA ASN A 245 -0.71 -9.86 3.76
C ASN A 245 -1.93 -10.77 3.85
N ASN A 246 -2.76 -10.65 4.91
CA ASN A 246 -3.91 -11.53 5.13
C ASN A 246 -5.03 -10.81 5.90
N LEU A 247 -6.25 -10.87 5.38
CA LEU A 247 -7.43 -10.33 6.05
C LEU A 247 -8.61 -11.29 5.97
N HIS A 248 -9.34 -11.43 7.07
CA HIS A 248 -10.63 -12.11 7.12
C HIS A 248 -11.71 -11.14 7.61
N ILE A 249 -12.73 -10.91 6.78
CA ILE A 249 -13.92 -10.14 7.12
C ILE A 249 -15.10 -11.13 7.19
N PRO A 250 -15.65 -11.40 8.40
CA PRO A 250 -16.69 -12.41 8.57
C PRO A 250 -17.99 -12.03 7.85
N SER A 251 -18.80 -13.04 7.53
CA SER A 251 -20.15 -12.83 7.04
C SER A 251 -21.06 -12.30 8.16
N GLU A 252 -22.03 -11.44 7.83
CA GLU A 252 -23.08 -11.00 8.76
C GLU A 252 -24.00 -12.20 9.08
N GLY A 253 -23.57 -13.07 9.99
CA GLY A 253 -24.28 -14.31 10.36
C GLY A 253 -23.40 -15.45 10.87
N GLY A 254 -22.07 -15.38 10.69
CA GLY A 254 -21.13 -16.35 11.25
C GLY A 254 -20.80 -16.03 12.70
N LYS A 255 -21.43 -16.72 13.65
CA LYS A 255 -20.87 -16.94 14.99
C LYS A 255 -20.02 -18.21 14.99
#